data_AF-A0A1I2EKJ9-F1
#
_entry.id   AF-A0A1I2EKJ9-F1
#
_cell.length_a   1.000
_cell.length_b   1.000
_cell.length_c   1.000
_cell.angle_alpha   90.00
_cell.angle_beta   90.00
_cell.angle_gamma   90.00
#
_symmetry.space_group_name_H-M   'P 1'
#
loop_
_entity.id
_entity.type
_entity.pdbx_description
1 polymer ?
#
loop_
_entity_poly.entity_id
_entity_poly.type
_entity_poly.pdbx_seq_one_letter_code
_entity_poly.pdbx_strand_id
1 'polypeptide(L)'
;MEDGASISVVARRNGVAPNLLYRWRRLMLDGGAAAVSEDEDVTSNRAVRQMEDRIRELERQLGRKTLEVEILKEALDKTRLKERTWLVHSRPKGGSR
;
A
#
# COMPACT_ATOMS: atom_id res chain seq x y z
N MET A 1 -40.62 6.78 -3.36
CA MET A 1 -41.16 5.99 -2.23
C MET A 1 -42.31 6.80 -1.66
N GLU A 2 -43.46 6.20 -1.35
CA GLU A 2 -44.57 6.98 -0.75
C GLU A 2 -44.17 7.35 0.70
N ASP A 3 -43.46 8.46 0.87
CA ASP A 3 -42.90 8.96 2.15
C ASP A 3 -43.96 9.43 3.16
N GLY A 4 -45.18 8.90 3.07
CA GLY A 4 -46.28 9.16 3.98
C GLY A 4 -47.26 7.99 4.16
N ALA A 5 -47.05 6.85 3.47
CA ALA A 5 -47.91 5.68 3.63
C ALA A 5 -47.53 4.88 4.87
N SER A 6 -48.48 4.66 5.78
CA SER A 6 -48.24 3.83 6.97
C SER A 6 -47.97 2.37 6.57
N ILE A 7 -47.10 1.69 7.32
CA ILE A 7 -46.71 0.29 7.04
C ILE A 7 -47.95 -0.62 6.90
N SER A 8 -49.01 -0.35 7.66
CA SER A 8 -50.28 -1.05 7.59
C SER A 8 -51.02 -0.89 6.25
N VAL A 9 -50.90 0.27 5.58
CA VAL A 9 -51.46 0.49 4.24
C VAL A 9 -50.69 -0.32 3.21
N VAL A 10 -49.35 -0.30 3.28
CA VAL A 10 -48.49 -1.06 2.39
C VAL A 10 -48.70 -2.57 2.56
N ALA A 11 -48.81 -3.04 3.81
CA ALA A 11 -49.10 -4.42 4.16
C ALA A 11 -50.39 -4.92 3.51
N ARG A 12 -51.49 -4.16 3.65
CA ARG A 12 -52.79 -4.51 3.07
C ARG A 12 -52.78 -4.54 1.54
N ARG A 13 -52.16 -3.53 0.90
CA ARG A 13 -52.05 -3.47 -0.57
C ARG A 13 -51.31 -4.68 -1.16
N ASN A 14 -50.34 -5.21 -0.43
CA ASN A 14 -49.51 -6.33 -0.89
C ASN A 14 -49.94 -7.69 -0.31
N GLY A 15 -51.02 -7.75 0.48
CA GLY A 15 -51.47 -9.00 1.12
C GLY A 15 -50.49 -9.59 2.14
N VAL A 16 -49.61 -8.76 2.71
CA VAL A 16 -48.57 -9.18 3.66
C VAL A 16 -48.96 -8.77 5.08
N ALA A 17 -48.60 -9.58 6.09
CA ALA A 17 -48.80 -9.22 7.48
C ALA A 17 -47.94 -7.99 7.88
N PRO A 18 -48.50 -6.95 8.52
CA PRO A 18 -47.75 -5.75 8.89
C PRO A 18 -46.50 -6.04 9.73
N ASN A 19 -46.56 -7.01 10.65
CA ASN A 19 -45.44 -7.41 11.50
C ASN A 19 -44.20 -7.87 10.70
N LEU A 20 -44.42 -8.50 9.54
CA LEU A 20 -43.33 -8.93 8.65
C LEU A 20 -42.62 -7.74 8.01
N LEU A 21 -43.37 -6.72 7.58
CA LEU A 21 -42.81 -5.48 7.05
C LEU A 21 -42.05 -4.68 8.12
N TYR A 22 -42.55 -4.62 9.36
CA TYR A 22 -41.81 -4.02 10.47
C TYR A 22 -40.48 -4.74 10.73
N ARG A 23 -40.50 -6.08 10.73
CA ARG A 23 -39.30 -6.89 10.91
C ARG A 23 -38.30 -6.70 9.77
N TRP A 24 -38.75 -6.70 8.50
CA TRP A 24 -37.87 -6.48 7.35
C TRP A 24 -37.31 -5.06 7.31
N ARG A 25 -38.14 -4.04 7.61
CA ARG A 25 -37.65 -2.66 7.73
C ARG A 25 -36.57 -2.56 8.80
N ARG A 26 -36.80 -3.16 9.97
CA ARG A 26 -35.82 -3.20 11.05
C ARG A 26 -34.54 -3.93 10.63
N LEU A 27 -34.63 -5.10 10.01
CA LEU A 27 -33.47 -5.84 9.52
C LEU A 27 -32.71 -5.11 8.41
N MET A 28 -33.39 -4.35 7.55
CA MET A 28 -32.75 -3.53 6.52
C MET A 28 -32.04 -2.32 7.13
N LEU A 29 -32.60 -1.70 8.17
CA LEU A 29 -31.96 -0.59 8.88
C LEU A 29 -30.77 -1.08 9.72
N ASP A 30 -30.97 -2.16 10.47
CA ASP A 30 -29.96 -2.77 11.34
C ASP A 30 -28.84 -3.43 10.50
N GLY A 31 -29.19 -4.13 9.41
CA GLY A 31 -28.26 -4.83 8.52
C GLY A 31 -27.61 -3.94 7.46
N GLY A 32 -28.28 -2.87 7.02
CA GLY A 32 -27.70 -1.89 6.11
C GLY A 32 -26.58 -1.08 6.76
N ALA A 33 -26.70 -0.75 8.05
CA ALA A 33 -25.64 -0.09 8.80
C ALA A 33 -24.44 -1.03 9.05
N ALA A 34 -24.69 -2.30 9.36
CA ALA A 34 -23.62 -3.29 9.58
C ALA A 34 -22.87 -3.64 8.29
N ALA A 35 -23.57 -3.90 7.19
CA ALA A 35 -22.96 -4.26 5.91
C ALA A 35 -22.13 -3.12 5.31
N VAL A 36 -22.58 -1.87 5.42
CA VAL A 36 -21.81 -0.70 4.95
C VAL A 36 -20.57 -0.48 5.81
N SER A 37 -20.69 -0.64 7.14
CA SER A 37 -19.55 -0.51 8.05
C SER A 37 -18.52 -1.64 7.87
N GLU A 38 -18.95 -2.86 7.61
CA GLU A 38 -18.07 -4.01 7.39
C GLU A 38 -17.35 -3.91 6.04
N ASP A 39 -18.05 -3.52 4.97
CA ASP A 39 -17.42 -3.29 3.67
C ASP A 39 -16.43 -2.12 3.72
N GLU A 40 -16.75 -1.01 4.38
CA GLU A 40 -15.84 0.14 4.51
C GLU A 40 -14.58 -0.19 5.32
N ASP A 41 -14.72 -0.90 6.44
CA ASP A 41 -13.59 -1.31 7.28
C ASP A 41 -12.68 -2.36 6.60
N VAL A 42 -13.27 -3.32 5.87
CA VAL A 42 -12.53 -4.33 5.12
C VAL A 42 -11.84 -3.73 3.90
N THR A 43 -12.47 -2.77 3.21
CA THR A 43 -11.91 -2.14 2.01
C THR A 43 -10.82 -1.10 2.36
N SER A 44 -11.04 -0.30 3.40
CA SER A 44 -10.07 0.68 3.91
C SER A 44 -8.80 -0.01 4.41
N ASN A 45 -8.93 -1.05 5.23
CA ASN A 45 -7.78 -1.80 5.74
C ASN A 45 -7.02 -2.57 4.65
N ARG A 46 -7.72 -3.04 3.61
CA ARG A 46 -7.07 -3.76 2.50
C ARG A 46 -6.12 -2.88 1.70
N ALA A 47 -6.56 -1.66 1.36
CA ALA A 47 -5.73 -0.71 0.64
C ALA A 47 -4.50 -0.29 1.47
N VAL A 48 -4.69 -0.05 2.77
CA VAL A 48 -3.60 0.29 3.69
C VAL A 48 -2.58 -0.84 3.78
N ARG A 49 -3.01 -2.09 4.01
CA ARG A 49 -2.11 -3.26 4.06
C ARG A 49 -1.34 -3.47 2.77
N GLN A 50 -1.99 -3.29 1.62
CA GLN A 50 -1.31 -3.39 0.32
C GLN A 50 -0.22 -2.32 0.16
N MET A 51 -0.48 -1.10 0.64
CA MET A 51 0.52 -0.02 0.63
C MET A 51 1.67 -0.32 1.59
N GLU A 52 1.39 -0.82 2.78
CA GLU A 52 2.43 -1.23 3.75
C GLU A 52 3.35 -2.31 3.17
N ASP A 53 2.79 -3.32 2.50
CA ASP A 53 3.57 -4.37 1.85
C ASP A 53 4.42 -3.82 0.71
N ARG A 54 3.89 -2.87 -0.06
CA ARG A 54 4.64 -2.21 -1.13
C ARG A 54 5.79 -1.38 -0.58
N ILE A 55 5.57 -0.65 0.51
CA ILE A 55 6.61 0.13 1.20
C ILE A 55 7.74 -0.79 1.65
N ARG A 56 7.42 -1.89 2.34
CA ARG A 56 8.43 -2.85 2.82
C ARG A 56 9.25 -3.45 1.68
N GLU A 57 8.63 -3.76 0.54
CA GLU A 57 9.36 -4.28 -0.61
C GLU A 57 10.29 -3.23 -1.23
N LEU A 58 9.82 -1.97 -1.34
CA LEU A 58 10.65 -0.87 -1.83
C LEU A 58 11.83 -0.58 -0.91
N GLU A 59 11.63 -0.59 0.41
CA GLU A 59 12.71 -0.43 1.40
C GLU A 59 13.76 -1.54 1.27
N ARG A 60 13.35 -2.79 1.08
CA ARG A 60 14.28 -3.91 0.84
C ARG A 60 15.05 -3.75 -0.47
N GLN A 61 14.37 -3.33 -1.55
CA GLN A 61 15.02 -3.08 -2.84
C GLN A 61 16.05 -1.95 -2.73
N LEU A 62 15.69 -0.87 -2.04
CA LEU A 62 16.58 0.24 -1.79
C LEU A 62 17.82 -0.20 -1.02
N GLY A 63 17.66 -0.95 0.08
CA GLY A 63 18.79 -1.47 0.86
C GLY A 63 19.76 -2.32 0.02
N ARG A 64 19.24 -3.21 -0.84
CA ARG A 64 20.07 -4.00 -1.77
C ARG A 64 20.85 -3.11 -2.74
N LYS A 65 20.20 -2.09 -3.30
CA LYS A 65 20.83 -1.17 -4.26
C LYS A 65 21.84 -0.23 -3.61
N THR A 66 21.60 0.21 -2.38
CA THR A 66 22.57 1.00 -1.61
C THR A 66 23.86 0.21 -1.40
N LEU A 67 23.75 -1.05 -0.95
CA LEU A 67 24.91 -1.92 -0.75
C LEU A 67 25.67 -2.16 -2.06
N GLU A 68 24.97 -2.43 -3.17
CA GLU A 68 25.58 -2.61 -4.48
C GLU A 68 26.38 -1.35 -4.90
N VAL A 69 25.80 -0.16 -4.71
CA VAL A 69 26.46 1.11 -5.03
C VAL A 69 27.70 1.34 -4.15
N GLU A 70 27.65 1.01 -2.87
CA GLU A 70 28.80 1.13 -1.96
C GLU A 70 29.95 0.21 -2.40
N ILE A 71 29.66 -1.07 -2.68
CA ILE A 71 30.66 -2.04 -3.17
C ILE A 71 31.29 -1.56 -4.48
N LEU A 72 30.48 -1.07 -5.42
CA LEU A 72 30.98 -0.56 -6.70
C LEU A 72 31.86 0.68 -6.53
N LYS A 73 31.50 1.59 -5.63
CA LYS A 73 32.33 2.76 -5.29
C LYS A 73 33.67 2.33 -4.68
N GLU A 74 33.66 1.40 -3.74
CA GLU A 74 34.90 0.87 -3.16
C GLU A 74 35.80 0.20 -4.21
N ALA A 75 35.22 -0.58 -5.11
CA ALA A 75 35.96 -1.21 -6.20
C ALA A 75 36.60 -0.15 -7.13
N LEU A 76 35.84 0.90 -7.47
CA LEU A 76 36.32 2.02 -8.28
C LEU A 76 37.45 2.81 -7.59
N ASP A 77 37.36 3.01 -6.27
CA ASP A 77 38.40 3.72 -5.53
C ASP A 77 39.70 2.89 -5.47
N LYS A 78 39.60 1.57 -5.34
CA LYS A 78 40.75 0.65 -5.40
C LYS A 78 41.43 0.68 -6.78
N THR A 79 40.66 0.70 -7.87
CA THR A 79 41.25 0.80 -9.23
C THR A 79 41.91 2.15 -9.46
N ARG A 80 41.26 3.25 -9.07
CA ARG A 80 41.85 4.60 -9.15
C ARG A 80 43.13 4.74 -8.34
N LEU A 81 43.18 4.15 -7.15
CA LEU A 81 44.40 4.13 -6.34
C LEU A 81 45.51 3.40 -7.08
N LYS A 82 45.22 2.21 -7.62
CA LYS A 82 46.16 1.39 -8.40
C LYS A 82 46.68 2.15 -9.62
N GLU A 83 45.82 2.79 -10.41
CA GLU A 83 46.22 3.63 -11.55
C GLU A 83 47.17 4.76 -11.12
N ARG A 84 46.88 5.43 -10.00
CA ARG A 84 47.77 6.46 -9.45
C ARG A 84 49.13 5.89 -9.03
N THR A 85 49.18 4.73 -8.39
CA THR A 85 50.46 4.10 -8.01
C THR A 85 51.29 3.71 -9.22
N TRP A 86 50.66 3.17 -10.27
CA TRP A 86 51.36 2.87 -11.53
C TRP A 86 51.88 4.14 -12.21
N LEU A 87 51.07 5.20 -12.28
CA LEU A 87 51.48 6.49 -12.87
C LEU A 87 52.66 7.14 -12.13
N VAL A 88 52.70 7.03 -10.80
CA VAL A 88 53.82 7.51 -9.98
C VAL A 88 55.07 6.66 -10.21
N HIS A 89 54.95 5.34 -10.31
CA HIS A 89 56.08 4.44 -10.60
C HIS A 89 56.59 4.58 -12.03
N SER A 90 55.74 4.94 -12.99
CA SER A 90 56.13 5.17 -14.38
C SER A 90 56.72 6.56 -14.63
N ARG A 91 56.68 7.48 -13.65
CA ARG A 91 57.29 8.79 -13.79
C ARG A 91 58.82 8.61 -13.69
N PRO A 92 59.59 8.82 -14.77
CA PRO A 92 61.03 8.65 -14.69
C PRO A 92 61.55 9.69 -13.70
N LYS A 93 62.34 9.27 -12.71
CA LYS A 93 63.13 10.19 -11.89
C LYS A 93 64.01 10.96 -12.88
N GLY A 94 63.62 12.21 -13.17
CA GLY A 94 64.39 13.12 -14.01
C GLY A 94 65.80 13.16 -13.46
N GLY A 95 66.74 12.58 -14.21
CA GLY A 95 68.14 12.57 -13.87
C GLY A 95 68.65 14.00 -13.90
N SER A 96 69.15 14.45 -12.75
CA SER A 96 69.97 15.65 -12.64
C SER A 96 71.22 15.49 -13.50
N ARG A 97 71.45 16.43 -14.41
CA ARG A 97 72.76 16.92 -14.82
C ARG A 97 72.66 18.42 -15.06
#